data_AF-A0A3A9VGY7-F1
#
_entry.id   AF-A0A3A9VGY7-F1
#
_cell.length_a   1.000
_cell.length_b   1.000
_cell.length_c   1.000
_cell.angle_alpha   90.00
_cell.angle_beta   90.00
_cell.angle_gamma   90.00
#
_symmetry.space_group_name_H-M   'P 1'
#
loop_
_entity.id
_entity.type
_entity.pdbx_description
1 polymer ?
#
loop_
_entity_poly.entity_id
_entity_poly.type
_entity_poly.pdbx_seq_one_letter_code
_entity_poly.pdbx_strand_id
1 'polypeptide(L)'
;MAQEAKQIKVQSDRTIKDQDRFPGATILAKVDKQVYMQHEGVEIWCDQAVHYGEDKFVKALGNVIIKQGDTLTMTSKYAEYNGNTQFAYARDDVFMETPSNTLRTDTLFFDRLKQQAYYRSGGTVKDSANTTLTSKIGRHFMDRNQFSFNTNVKIVNPENTIDSDRLDYFPDANHVYIYGPSTVKGKESTLYCERGFYDTEVKTGYAIKNARIDYDNRTVFGDSIFYNSAVQFASATNNIKVLDTANNSIITGHYAEVFKDKDSVFITKRALAATLQEKDSIFIHSDTLMVTGKPENRIMNGFYDVRIYKINMSGKSDSINVDQTTGYTKMIGRPILWAQRNQMTGDTIKIISNNETEKLDSLVVYQNAFLAQEDTLKAGYNQVKGQTLYGLFKDNEIYQVDIDKNTETVFYQRESEGDLKLIGINKVLSSSIRLLLNNREIEDVYYYQNVDGTLYREIDLPENARELSGFLWRGEERITSKADLFRGESPPVLTKIKGIPLPKDEADFFDEETVKRIEENKSEGSRLLEQELKDAELKETNEELDSIPSKKEIKEDLKEENKKSKKKTSSIDLDLQRTARQRDSITVTTLKQASKLKDSTKSLSNN
;
A
#
# COMPACT_ATOMS: atom_id res chain seq x y z
N MET A 1 2.09 -53.82 22.96
CA MET A 1 1.25 -53.87 24.17
C MET A 1 0.84 -52.43 24.46
N ALA A 2 -0.44 -52.11 24.31
CA ALA A 2 -0.95 -50.80 24.74
C ALA A 2 -0.84 -50.74 26.26
N GLN A 3 -0.17 -49.72 26.79
CA GLN A 3 -0.05 -49.52 28.22
C GLN A 3 -1.44 -49.20 28.78
N GLU A 4 -1.94 -49.97 29.75
CA GLU A 4 -3.25 -49.71 30.36
C GLU A 4 -3.26 -48.29 30.96
N ALA A 5 -4.27 -47.49 30.58
CA ALA A 5 -4.40 -46.13 31.10
C ALA A 5 -4.52 -46.15 32.63
N LYS A 6 -3.72 -45.31 33.31
CA LYS A 6 -3.67 -45.26 34.78
C LYS A 6 -5.00 -44.82 35.38
N GLN A 7 -5.30 -45.32 36.58
CA GLN A 7 -6.48 -44.93 37.36
C GLN A 7 -6.37 -43.49 37.90
N ILE A 8 -7.51 -42.80 38.01
CA ILE A 8 -7.59 -41.47 38.64
C ILE A 8 -7.57 -41.67 40.15
N LYS A 9 -6.57 -41.10 40.83
CA LYS A 9 -6.50 -41.11 42.29
C LYS A 9 -7.46 -40.05 42.83
N VAL A 10 -8.26 -40.39 43.84
CA VAL A 10 -9.25 -39.48 44.43
C VAL A 10 -9.15 -39.47 45.94
N GLN A 11 -9.40 -38.31 46.55
CA GLN A 11 -9.46 -38.09 47.99
C GLN A 11 -10.62 -37.12 48.28
N SER A 12 -11.48 -37.46 49.24
CA SER A 12 -12.59 -36.60 49.68
C SER A 12 -12.93 -36.81 51.16
N ASP A 13 -13.58 -35.81 51.77
CA ASP A 13 -14.10 -35.92 53.13
C ASP A 13 -15.35 -36.81 53.18
N ARG A 14 -16.18 -36.73 52.14
CA ARG A 14 -17.43 -37.50 52.03
C ARG A 14 -17.47 -38.27 50.72
N THR A 15 -17.91 -39.52 50.83
CA THR A 15 -18.10 -40.44 49.71
C THR A 15 -19.51 -41.03 49.80
N ILE A 16 -20.28 -40.94 48.71
CA ILE A 16 -21.67 -41.42 48.61
C ILE A 16 -21.78 -42.30 47.37
N LYS A 17 -22.45 -43.45 47.50
CA LYS A 17 -22.83 -44.31 46.38
C LYS A 17 -24.34 -44.27 46.21
N ASP A 18 -24.81 -43.67 45.13
CA ASP A 18 -26.22 -43.57 44.76
C ASP A 18 -26.39 -44.25 43.40
N GLN A 19 -26.67 -45.56 43.42
CA GLN A 19 -26.76 -46.37 42.20
C GLN A 19 -28.02 -46.09 41.38
N ASP A 20 -29.04 -45.47 41.98
CA ASP A 20 -30.28 -45.14 41.27
C ASP A 20 -30.09 -43.88 40.41
N ARG A 21 -29.35 -42.88 40.92
CA ARG A 21 -29.10 -41.64 40.19
C ARG A 21 -27.81 -41.64 39.38
N PHE A 22 -26.79 -42.36 39.84
CA PHE A 22 -25.49 -42.45 39.19
C PHE A 22 -24.96 -43.89 39.22
N PRO A 23 -25.52 -44.79 38.39
CA PRO A 23 -25.05 -46.18 38.28
C PRO A 23 -23.54 -46.25 38.04
N GLY A 24 -22.84 -47.10 38.80
CA GLY A 24 -21.39 -47.28 38.66
C GLY A 24 -20.51 -46.11 39.14
N ALA A 25 -21.11 -45.00 39.58
CA ALA A 25 -20.36 -43.83 40.02
C ALA A 25 -20.21 -43.76 41.54
N THR A 26 -19.20 -43.01 41.96
CA THR A 26 -18.99 -42.60 43.34
C THR A 26 -19.06 -41.07 43.41
N ILE A 27 -19.97 -40.54 44.21
CA ILE A 27 -20.10 -39.10 44.46
C ILE A 27 -19.15 -38.73 45.60
N LEU A 28 -18.24 -37.81 45.31
CA LEU A 28 -17.27 -37.27 46.24
C LEU A 28 -17.69 -35.84 46.56
N ALA A 29 -17.70 -35.44 47.83
CA ALA A 29 -18.09 -34.09 48.22
C ALA A 29 -17.21 -33.53 49.33
N LYS A 30 -17.02 -32.21 49.27
CA LYS A 30 -16.41 -31.40 50.31
C LYS A 30 -17.28 -31.36 51.57
N VAL A 31 -16.62 -31.43 52.73
CA VAL A 31 -17.19 -30.98 54.01
C VAL A 31 -16.36 -29.79 54.49
N ASP A 32 -15.07 -30.02 54.74
CA ASP A 32 -14.10 -28.99 55.13
C ASP A 32 -13.07 -28.77 54.02
N LYS A 33 -12.56 -29.85 53.41
CA LYS A 33 -11.55 -29.84 52.34
C LYS A 33 -12.19 -30.15 50.99
N GLN A 34 -11.74 -29.45 49.95
CA GLN A 34 -12.16 -29.74 48.58
C GLN A 34 -11.81 -31.19 48.20
N VAL A 35 -12.65 -31.78 47.34
CA VAL A 35 -12.33 -33.05 46.69
C VAL A 35 -11.05 -32.87 45.90
N TYR A 36 -10.08 -33.75 46.09
CA TYR A 36 -8.79 -33.72 45.41
C TYR A 36 -8.67 -34.95 44.52
N MET A 37 -8.22 -34.74 43.29
CA MET A 37 -8.04 -35.80 42.30
C MET A 37 -6.71 -35.61 41.60
N GLN A 38 -6.05 -36.72 41.26
CA GLN A 38 -4.76 -36.70 40.61
C GLN A 38 -4.69 -37.76 39.50
N HIS A 39 -4.29 -37.34 38.30
CA HIS A 39 -4.03 -38.23 37.18
C HIS A 39 -2.81 -37.75 36.40
N GLU A 40 -1.77 -38.59 36.35
CA GLU A 40 -0.56 -38.35 35.54
C GLU A 40 0.09 -36.97 35.70
N GLY A 41 0.14 -36.47 36.94
CA GLY A 41 0.77 -35.18 37.27
C GLY A 41 -0.17 -33.97 37.15
N VAL A 42 -1.41 -34.17 36.70
CA VAL A 42 -2.47 -33.16 36.77
C VAL A 42 -3.21 -33.33 38.08
N GLU A 43 -3.42 -32.21 38.77
CA GLU A 43 -4.13 -32.12 40.04
C GLU A 43 -5.44 -31.35 39.83
N ILE A 44 -6.54 -31.88 40.37
CA ILE A 44 -7.87 -31.28 40.23
C ILE A 44 -8.50 -31.16 41.62
N TRP A 45 -8.98 -29.97 41.94
CA TRP A 45 -9.78 -29.68 43.14
C TRP A 45 -11.18 -29.24 42.74
N CYS A 46 -12.18 -29.61 43.52
CA CYS A 46 -13.56 -29.12 43.35
C CYS A 46 -14.40 -29.31 44.62
N ASP A 47 -15.58 -28.72 44.66
CA ASP A 47 -16.52 -28.88 45.79
C ASP A 47 -17.23 -30.24 45.75
N GLN A 48 -17.56 -30.73 44.55
CA GLN A 48 -18.17 -32.05 44.35
C GLN A 48 -17.61 -32.71 43.09
N ALA A 49 -17.35 -34.02 43.14
CA ALA A 49 -17.04 -34.81 41.96
C ALA A 49 -17.95 -36.02 41.80
N VAL A 50 -18.21 -36.42 40.56
CA VAL A 50 -18.83 -37.71 40.22
C VAL A 50 -17.77 -38.54 39.49
N HIS A 51 -17.26 -39.57 40.16
CA HIS A 51 -16.15 -40.38 39.67
C HIS A 51 -16.65 -41.77 39.23
N TYR A 52 -16.43 -42.09 37.96
CA TYR A 52 -16.71 -43.38 37.32
C TYR A 52 -15.38 -44.12 37.17
N GLY A 53 -15.05 -44.96 38.14
CA GLY A 53 -13.72 -45.59 38.23
C GLY A 53 -13.43 -46.59 37.11
N GLU A 54 -14.43 -47.36 36.67
CA GLU A 54 -14.28 -48.30 35.54
C GLU A 54 -14.05 -47.54 34.22
N ASP A 55 -14.79 -46.46 34.01
CA ASP A 55 -14.69 -45.61 32.81
C ASP A 55 -13.52 -44.64 32.87
N LYS A 56 -12.79 -44.59 34.00
CA LYS A 56 -11.72 -43.62 34.31
C LYS A 56 -12.16 -42.19 34.01
N PHE A 57 -13.39 -41.86 34.35
CA PHE A 57 -14.02 -40.60 34.00
C PHE A 57 -14.46 -39.85 35.25
N VAL A 58 -14.30 -38.53 35.21
CA VAL A 58 -14.69 -37.68 36.33
C VAL A 58 -15.37 -36.41 35.87
N LYS A 59 -16.43 -36.05 36.59
CA LYS A 59 -17.09 -34.74 36.53
C LYS A 59 -16.73 -33.98 37.79
N ALA A 60 -16.14 -32.80 37.66
CA ALA A 60 -15.82 -31.88 38.74
C ALA A 60 -16.82 -30.70 38.71
N LEU A 61 -17.41 -30.39 39.87
CA LEU A 61 -18.45 -29.36 40.01
C LEU A 61 -18.12 -28.42 41.18
N GLY A 62 -18.28 -27.12 40.92
CA GLY A 62 -18.11 -26.05 41.90
C GLY A 62 -16.64 -25.76 42.23
N ASN A 63 -16.25 -24.50 42.10
CA ASN A 63 -14.90 -23.99 42.38
C ASN A 63 -13.80 -24.94 41.89
N VAL A 64 -13.89 -25.36 40.63
CA VAL A 64 -12.97 -26.32 40.03
C VAL A 64 -11.64 -25.62 39.82
N ILE A 65 -10.55 -26.25 40.25
CA ILE A 65 -9.18 -25.81 40.06
C ILE A 65 -8.42 -26.97 39.43
N ILE A 66 -7.79 -26.76 38.29
CA ILE A 66 -6.89 -27.72 37.65
C ILE A 66 -5.48 -27.13 37.65
N LYS A 67 -4.50 -27.86 38.15
CA LYS A 67 -3.08 -27.48 38.10
C LYS A 67 -2.24 -28.54 37.42
N GLN A 68 -1.27 -28.07 36.64
CA GLN A 68 -0.23 -28.92 36.06
C GLN A 68 1.13 -28.34 36.44
N GLY A 69 1.71 -28.86 37.53
CA GLY A 69 2.92 -28.33 38.13
C GLY A 69 2.81 -26.82 38.41
N ASP A 70 3.91 -26.11 38.17
CA ASP A 70 3.97 -24.65 38.35
C ASP A 70 3.66 -23.87 37.06
N THR A 71 3.35 -24.57 35.96
CA THR A 71 3.26 -23.97 34.62
C THR A 71 1.86 -23.53 34.21
N LEU A 72 0.81 -24.08 34.83
CA LEU A 72 -0.56 -23.87 34.42
C LEU A 72 -1.53 -24.01 35.60
N THR A 73 -2.39 -23.00 35.79
CA THR A 73 -3.56 -23.08 36.65
C THR A 73 -4.80 -22.73 35.84
N MET A 74 -5.86 -23.53 35.95
CA MET A 74 -7.16 -23.26 35.33
C MET A 74 -8.26 -23.35 36.38
N THR A 75 -9.21 -22.42 36.36
CA THR A 75 -10.39 -22.42 37.21
C THR A 75 -11.67 -22.40 36.37
N SER A 76 -12.71 -23.08 36.84
CA SER A 76 -14.05 -23.06 36.22
C SER A 76 -15.14 -23.46 37.22
N LYS A 77 -16.43 -23.37 36.84
CA LYS A 77 -17.51 -23.97 37.67
C LYS A 77 -17.73 -25.44 37.38
N TYR A 78 -17.32 -25.91 36.20
CA TYR A 78 -17.48 -27.30 35.78
C TYR A 78 -16.29 -27.76 34.94
N ALA A 79 -15.85 -28.99 35.17
CA ALA A 79 -14.90 -29.66 34.29
C ALA A 79 -15.17 -31.17 34.21
N GLU A 80 -14.76 -31.75 33.09
CA GLU A 80 -14.76 -33.18 32.83
C GLU A 80 -13.37 -33.62 32.39
N TYR A 81 -12.98 -34.81 32.81
CA TYR A 81 -11.78 -35.46 32.31
C TYR A 81 -12.03 -36.95 32.14
N ASN A 82 -11.68 -37.48 30.97
CA ASN A 82 -11.75 -38.90 30.67
C ASN A 82 -10.32 -39.43 30.48
N GLY A 83 -9.91 -40.34 31.36
CA GLY A 83 -8.57 -40.92 31.37
C GLY A 83 -8.29 -41.91 30.23
N ASN A 84 -9.33 -42.45 29.58
CA ASN A 84 -9.19 -43.33 28.41
C ASN A 84 -8.96 -42.51 27.13
N THR A 85 -9.72 -41.43 26.94
CA THR A 85 -9.57 -40.55 25.77
C THR A 85 -8.50 -39.47 25.95
N GLN A 86 -8.09 -39.24 27.20
CA GLN A 86 -7.23 -38.15 27.64
C GLN A 86 -7.75 -36.77 27.21
N PHE A 87 -9.07 -36.63 27.17
CA PHE A 87 -9.74 -35.41 26.76
C PHE A 87 -10.33 -34.71 27.99
N ALA A 88 -10.10 -33.40 28.07
CA ALA A 88 -10.66 -32.54 29.11
C ALA A 88 -11.60 -31.49 28.51
N TYR A 89 -12.65 -31.18 29.26
CA TYR A 89 -13.68 -30.21 28.89
C TYR A 89 -14.01 -29.36 30.10
N ALA A 90 -13.90 -28.05 30.00
CA ALA A 90 -14.27 -27.11 31.06
C ALA A 90 -15.27 -26.10 30.53
N ARG A 91 -16.22 -25.70 31.37
CA ARG A 91 -17.23 -24.69 31.02
C ARG A 91 -17.64 -23.86 32.23
N ASP A 92 -18.36 -22.78 31.93
CA ASP A 92 -18.85 -21.76 32.86
C ASP A 92 -17.69 -21.03 33.58
N ASP A 93 -17.38 -19.84 33.09
CA ASP A 93 -16.35 -18.92 33.66
C ASP A 93 -14.96 -19.58 33.72
N VAL A 94 -14.49 -20.08 32.58
CA VAL A 94 -13.16 -20.67 32.47
C VAL A 94 -12.11 -19.56 32.47
N PHE A 95 -11.23 -19.59 33.47
CA PHE A 95 -10.06 -18.74 33.56
C PHE A 95 -8.81 -19.61 33.62
N MET A 96 -7.84 -19.33 32.76
CA MET A 96 -6.57 -20.04 32.69
C MET A 96 -5.43 -19.04 32.86
N GLU A 97 -4.44 -19.42 33.66
CA GLU A 97 -3.27 -18.62 34.00
C GLU A 97 -2.01 -19.43 33.79
N THR A 98 -1.05 -18.80 33.12
CA THR A 98 0.33 -19.25 32.90
C THR A 98 1.26 -18.16 33.42
N PRO A 99 2.58 -18.41 33.59
CA PRO A 99 3.51 -17.39 34.07
C PRO A 99 3.54 -16.09 33.26
N SER A 100 3.18 -16.13 31.97
CA SER A 100 3.25 -14.98 31.07
C SER A 100 1.88 -14.45 30.62
N ASN A 101 0.83 -15.27 30.66
CA ASN A 101 -0.46 -14.96 30.03
C ASN A 101 -1.66 -15.48 30.82
N THR A 102 -2.79 -14.81 30.65
CA THR A 102 -4.11 -15.27 31.13
C THR A 102 -5.08 -15.42 29.96
N LEU A 103 -6.01 -16.37 30.06
CA LEU A 103 -7.12 -16.59 29.14
C LEU A 103 -8.44 -16.60 29.92
N ARG A 104 -9.46 -15.90 29.40
CA ARG A 104 -10.86 -15.99 29.83
C ARG A 104 -11.72 -16.47 28.68
N THR A 105 -12.54 -17.49 28.90
CA THR A 105 -13.51 -18.02 27.94
C THR A 105 -14.69 -18.65 28.69
N ASP A 106 -15.82 -18.85 28.04
CA ASP A 106 -16.92 -19.63 28.63
C ASP A 106 -16.59 -21.12 28.64
N THR A 107 -16.10 -21.65 27.51
CA THR A 107 -15.84 -23.07 27.30
C THR A 107 -14.43 -23.28 26.77
N LEU A 108 -13.76 -24.32 27.27
CA LEU A 108 -12.42 -24.72 26.86
C LEU A 108 -12.33 -26.25 26.70
N PHE A 109 -11.76 -26.68 25.59
CA PHE A 109 -11.46 -28.07 25.28
C PHE A 109 -9.96 -28.28 25.32
N PHE A 110 -9.53 -29.43 25.83
CA PHE A 110 -8.13 -29.81 25.84
C PHE A 110 -7.96 -31.27 25.44
N ASP A 111 -7.23 -31.48 24.35
CA ASP A 111 -6.82 -32.81 23.91
C ASP A 111 -5.36 -33.02 24.31
N ARG A 112 -5.15 -33.87 25.30
CA ARG A 112 -3.81 -34.17 25.81
C ARG A 112 -3.00 -35.07 24.88
N LEU A 113 -3.62 -35.90 24.04
CA LEU A 113 -2.89 -36.71 23.06
C LEU A 113 -2.32 -35.81 21.96
N LYS A 114 -3.10 -34.83 21.50
CA LYS A 114 -2.65 -33.83 20.53
C LYS A 114 -1.83 -32.70 21.13
N GLN A 115 -1.85 -32.55 22.46
CA GLN A 115 -1.25 -31.41 23.19
C GLN A 115 -1.82 -30.06 22.71
N GLN A 116 -3.15 -29.98 22.61
CA GLN A 116 -3.85 -28.82 22.08
C GLN A 116 -4.96 -28.35 22.98
N ALA A 117 -5.04 -27.03 23.19
CA ALA A 117 -6.17 -26.36 23.82
C ALA A 117 -6.97 -25.60 22.76
N TYR A 118 -8.30 -25.59 22.89
CA TYR A 118 -9.20 -25.00 21.91
C TYR A 118 -10.42 -24.35 22.58
N TYR A 119 -10.79 -23.17 22.12
CA TYR A 119 -12.08 -22.55 22.43
C TYR A 119 -12.74 -22.02 21.16
N ARG A 120 -14.07 -21.94 21.21
CA ARG A 120 -14.92 -21.36 20.14
C ARG A 120 -16.07 -20.50 20.67
N SER A 121 -16.12 -20.29 21.98
CA SER A 121 -17.13 -19.48 22.68
C SER A 121 -16.77 -18.00 22.78
N GLY A 122 -15.71 -17.57 22.10
CA GLY A 122 -15.07 -16.29 22.36
C GLY A 122 -14.09 -16.37 23.53
N GLY A 123 -12.91 -15.77 23.35
CA GLY A 123 -11.85 -15.74 24.34
C GLY A 123 -11.20 -14.37 24.45
N THR A 124 -10.70 -14.06 25.65
CA THR A 124 -9.85 -12.89 25.90
C THR A 124 -8.53 -13.36 26.49
N VAL A 125 -7.44 -13.09 25.78
CA VAL A 125 -6.07 -13.34 26.25
C VAL A 125 -5.45 -12.02 26.68
N LYS A 126 -4.78 -12.02 27.84
CA LYS A 126 -3.98 -10.87 28.30
C LYS A 126 -2.57 -11.32 28.64
N ASP A 127 -1.59 -10.59 28.13
CA ASP A 127 -0.18 -10.80 28.44
C ASP A 127 0.29 -9.88 29.58
N SER A 128 1.53 -10.09 30.03
CA SER A 128 2.20 -9.24 31.01
C SER A 128 2.58 -7.84 30.49
N ALA A 129 2.46 -7.57 29.19
CA ALA A 129 2.87 -6.34 28.52
C ALA A 129 1.70 -5.36 28.27
N ASN A 130 0.56 -5.56 28.94
CA ASN A 130 -0.68 -4.79 28.75
C ASN A 130 -1.29 -4.94 27.34
N THR A 131 -1.03 -6.04 26.65
CA THR A 131 -1.74 -6.42 25.43
C THR A 131 -3.00 -7.19 25.78
N THR A 132 -4.13 -6.81 25.20
CA THR A 132 -5.38 -7.59 25.24
C THR A 132 -5.71 -8.08 23.84
N LEU A 133 -5.88 -9.39 23.70
CA LEU A 133 -6.33 -10.05 22.48
C LEU A 133 -7.72 -10.62 22.71
N THR A 134 -8.63 -10.41 21.76
CA THR A 134 -9.95 -11.05 21.73
C THR A 134 -10.16 -11.75 20.39
N SER A 135 -10.75 -12.95 20.39
CA SER A 135 -11.19 -13.65 19.18
C SER A 135 -12.37 -14.57 19.47
N LYS A 136 -13.09 -15.01 18.43
CA LYS A 136 -14.18 -16.00 18.57
C LYS A 136 -13.60 -17.40 18.81
N ILE A 137 -12.58 -17.75 18.03
CA ILE A 137 -11.90 -19.04 18.06
C ILE A 137 -10.43 -18.84 18.43
N GLY A 138 -9.91 -19.74 19.24
CA GLY A 138 -8.48 -19.79 19.54
C GLY A 138 -8.01 -21.21 19.80
N ARG A 139 -6.83 -21.51 19.29
CA ARG A 139 -6.16 -22.81 19.41
C ARG A 139 -4.71 -22.60 19.83
N HIS A 140 -4.27 -23.38 20.80
CA HIS A 140 -2.88 -23.40 21.24
C HIS A 140 -2.29 -24.78 20.96
N PHE A 141 -1.20 -24.81 20.20
CA PHE A 141 -0.41 -26.00 19.87
C PHE A 141 0.83 -26.02 20.75
N MET A 142 0.82 -26.84 21.80
CA MET A 142 1.87 -26.85 22.80
C MET A 142 3.17 -27.50 22.30
N ASP A 143 3.06 -28.45 21.36
CA ASP A 143 4.19 -29.18 20.76
C ASP A 143 5.18 -28.28 20.02
N ARG A 144 4.69 -27.17 19.45
CA ARG A 144 5.46 -26.19 18.67
C ARG A 144 5.29 -24.74 19.14
N ASN A 145 4.72 -24.56 20.33
CA ASN A 145 4.43 -23.27 20.95
C ASN A 145 3.80 -22.28 19.95
N GLN A 146 2.64 -22.61 19.40
CA GLN A 146 1.94 -21.76 18.42
C GLN A 146 0.55 -21.42 18.91
N PHE A 147 0.18 -20.15 18.83
CA PHE A 147 -1.19 -19.69 19.06
C PHE A 147 -1.83 -19.30 17.72
N SER A 148 -3.00 -19.84 17.43
CA SER A 148 -3.83 -19.48 16.28
C SER A 148 -5.12 -18.86 16.79
N PHE A 149 -5.42 -17.65 16.34
CA PHE A 149 -6.65 -16.95 16.64
C PHE A 149 -7.41 -16.70 15.34
N ASN A 150 -8.71 -16.98 15.35
CA ASN A 150 -9.54 -16.95 14.17
C ASN A 150 -10.88 -16.26 14.47
N THR A 151 -11.39 -15.55 13.47
CA THR A 151 -12.67 -14.85 13.43
C THR A 151 -12.75 -13.71 14.45
N ASN A 152 -12.87 -12.48 13.94
CA ASN A 152 -12.94 -11.24 14.73
C ASN A 152 -11.76 -11.10 15.69
N VAL A 153 -10.54 -11.32 15.20
CA VAL A 153 -9.33 -11.16 16.00
C VAL A 153 -9.06 -9.68 16.18
N LYS A 154 -8.98 -9.25 17.45
CA LYS A 154 -8.63 -7.89 17.81
C LYS A 154 -7.55 -7.88 18.86
N ILE A 155 -6.47 -7.14 18.60
CA ILE A 155 -5.38 -6.90 19.54
C ILE A 155 -5.36 -5.42 19.89
N VAL A 156 -5.28 -5.12 21.17
CA VAL A 156 -5.13 -3.76 21.68
C VAL A 156 -3.91 -3.74 22.61
N ASN A 157 -2.93 -2.91 22.27
CA ASN A 157 -1.81 -2.57 23.14
C ASN A 157 -1.66 -1.04 23.20
N PRO A 158 -0.76 -0.48 24.05
CA PRO A 158 -0.62 0.97 24.21
C PRO A 158 -0.24 1.73 22.92
N GLU A 159 0.35 1.04 21.93
CA GLU A 159 0.85 1.66 20.71
C GLU A 159 -0.10 1.51 19.53
N ASN A 160 -0.79 0.38 19.40
CA ASN A 160 -1.55 -0.01 18.23
C ASN A 160 -2.81 -0.81 18.56
N THR A 161 -3.80 -0.72 17.68
CA THR A 161 -4.94 -1.65 17.59
C THR A 161 -4.86 -2.41 16.27
N ILE A 162 -4.95 -3.74 16.32
CA ILE A 162 -4.95 -4.63 15.16
C ILE A 162 -6.31 -5.29 15.08
N ASP A 163 -6.98 -5.17 13.93
CA ASP A 163 -8.20 -5.89 13.57
C ASP A 163 -7.83 -6.86 12.43
N SER A 164 -8.14 -8.16 12.55
CA SER A 164 -7.78 -9.19 11.56
C SER A 164 -8.74 -10.38 11.58
N ASP A 165 -8.83 -11.12 10.48
CA ASP A 165 -9.62 -12.35 10.41
C ASP A 165 -8.89 -13.53 11.05
N ARG A 166 -7.57 -13.63 10.85
CA ARG A 166 -6.74 -14.67 11.45
C ARG A 166 -5.36 -14.14 11.83
N LEU A 167 -4.90 -14.56 13.00
CA LEU A 167 -3.55 -14.27 13.49
C LEU A 167 -2.89 -15.52 14.05
N ASP A 168 -1.67 -15.80 13.58
CA ASP A 168 -0.82 -16.87 14.10
C ASP A 168 0.39 -16.23 14.79
N TYR A 169 0.66 -16.64 16.03
CA TYR A 169 1.76 -16.15 16.84
C TYR A 169 2.67 -17.30 17.27
N PHE A 170 3.97 -17.12 17.04
CA PHE A 170 5.05 -18.03 17.40
C PHE A 170 5.97 -17.32 18.40
N PRO A 171 5.78 -17.49 19.72
CA PRO A 171 6.55 -16.80 20.74
C PRO A 171 8.05 -17.14 20.68
N ASP A 172 8.42 -18.39 20.39
CA ASP A 172 9.82 -18.82 20.34
C ASP A 172 10.63 -18.08 19.27
N ALA A 173 9.97 -17.67 18.18
CA ALA A 173 10.58 -16.96 17.07
C ALA A 173 10.23 -15.46 17.06
N ASN A 174 9.43 -14.96 18.01
CA ASN A 174 8.92 -13.58 18.01
C ASN A 174 8.17 -13.19 16.72
N HIS A 175 7.55 -14.18 16.06
CA HIS A 175 6.91 -13.99 14.75
C HIS A 175 5.39 -13.93 14.87
N VAL A 176 4.80 -12.90 14.26
CA VAL A 176 3.35 -12.73 14.08
C VAL A 176 3.02 -12.78 12.60
N TYR A 177 2.03 -13.58 12.24
CA TYR A 177 1.47 -13.64 10.90
C TYR A 177 -0.01 -13.26 10.93
N ILE A 178 -0.44 -12.42 10.01
CA ILE A 178 -1.84 -12.05 9.82
C ILE A 178 -2.32 -12.46 8.44
N TYR A 179 -3.54 -12.98 8.37
CA TYR A 179 -4.15 -13.50 7.16
C TYR A 179 -5.58 -12.98 7.04
N GLY A 180 -5.96 -12.63 5.81
CA GLY A 180 -7.23 -12.02 5.49
C GLY A 180 -7.20 -10.50 5.68
N PRO A 181 -8.25 -9.79 5.23
CA PRO A 181 -8.44 -8.37 5.47
C PRO A 181 -8.06 -7.95 6.90
N SER A 182 -6.98 -7.19 7.01
CA SER A 182 -6.39 -6.81 8.29
C SER A 182 -6.07 -5.33 8.31
N THR A 183 -6.35 -4.69 9.43
CA THR A 183 -6.08 -3.26 9.66
C THR A 183 -5.25 -3.10 10.93
N VAL A 184 -4.12 -2.41 10.82
CA VAL A 184 -3.26 -2.01 11.94
C VAL A 184 -3.37 -0.51 12.11
N LYS A 185 -4.00 -0.05 13.19
CA LYS A 185 -4.15 1.37 13.54
C LYS A 185 -3.13 1.73 14.61
N GLY A 186 -2.15 2.54 14.23
CA GLY A 186 -1.23 3.19 15.16
C GLY A 186 -1.64 4.63 15.47
N LYS A 187 -0.80 5.33 16.23
CA LYS A 187 -1.04 6.75 16.63
C LYS A 187 -1.10 7.72 15.44
N GLU A 188 -0.27 7.49 14.42
CA GLU A 188 -0.09 8.43 13.30
C GLU A 188 -0.47 7.87 11.93
N SER A 189 -0.65 6.54 11.83
CA SER A 189 -0.90 5.88 10.56
C SER A 189 -1.81 4.67 10.71
N THR A 190 -2.57 4.38 9.66
CA THR A 190 -3.34 3.15 9.52
C THR A 190 -2.81 2.33 8.34
N LEU A 191 -2.42 1.09 8.60
CA LEU A 191 -2.02 0.13 7.60
C LEU A 191 -3.18 -0.84 7.32
N TYR A 192 -3.46 -1.11 6.06
CA TYR A 192 -4.33 -2.17 5.60
C TYR A 192 -3.53 -3.15 4.74
N CYS A 193 -3.76 -4.45 4.92
CA CYS A 193 -3.23 -5.52 4.07
C CYS A 193 -4.10 -6.77 4.20
N GLU A 194 -3.91 -7.72 3.30
CA GLU A 194 -4.58 -9.03 3.40
C GLU A 194 -3.65 -10.15 3.86
N ARG A 195 -2.34 -9.87 3.89
CA ARG A 195 -1.33 -10.77 4.44
C ARG A 195 -0.21 -9.94 5.03
N GLY A 196 0.17 -10.26 6.25
CA GLY A 196 1.20 -9.53 6.97
C GLY A 196 2.08 -10.41 7.81
N PHE A 197 3.32 -9.96 8.01
CA PHE A 197 4.29 -10.57 8.90
C PHE A 197 4.89 -9.46 9.75
N TYR A 198 5.14 -9.76 11.02
CA TYR A 198 5.83 -8.86 11.92
C TYR A 198 6.74 -9.66 12.87
N ASP A 199 7.99 -9.22 12.94
CA ASP A 199 8.96 -9.68 13.92
C ASP A 199 8.95 -8.68 15.09
N THR A 200 8.56 -9.15 16.29
CA THR A 200 8.41 -8.30 17.46
C THR A 200 9.74 -7.94 18.13
N GLU A 201 10.83 -8.68 17.84
CA GLU A 201 12.16 -8.48 18.40
C GLU A 201 12.92 -7.39 17.65
N VAL A 202 13.08 -7.54 16.33
CA VAL A 202 13.76 -6.54 15.48
C VAL A 202 12.82 -5.44 14.97
N LYS A 203 11.52 -5.57 15.24
CA LYS A 203 10.46 -4.60 14.92
C LYS A 203 10.31 -4.28 13.43
N THR A 204 10.47 -5.31 12.61
CA THR A 204 10.29 -5.24 11.15
C THR A 204 9.04 -5.96 10.71
N GLY A 205 8.34 -5.40 9.73
CA GLY A 205 7.14 -6.02 9.17
C GLY A 205 7.04 -5.91 7.66
N TYR A 206 6.27 -6.83 7.08
CA TYR A 206 5.86 -6.83 5.69
C TYR A 206 4.35 -6.86 5.61
N ALA A 207 3.79 -6.02 4.74
CA ALA A 207 2.42 -6.04 4.32
C ALA A 207 2.38 -6.34 2.82
N ILE A 208 1.59 -7.33 2.42
CA ILE A 208 1.42 -7.70 1.00
C ILE A 208 -0.06 -7.84 0.69
N LYS A 209 -0.37 -7.72 -0.60
CA LYS A 209 -1.72 -7.83 -1.19
C LYS A 209 -2.65 -6.70 -0.71
N ASN A 210 -2.99 -5.82 -1.65
CA ASN A 210 -3.75 -4.59 -1.41
C ASN A 210 -3.17 -3.74 -0.27
N ALA A 211 -1.84 -3.75 -0.12
CA ALA A 211 -1.17 -3.03 0.96
C ALA A 211 -1.37 -1.52 0.79
N ARG A 212 -1.89 -0.88 1.84
CA ARG A 212 -2.19 0.54 1.88
C ARG A 212 -1.81 1.13 3.22
N ILE A 213 -1.13 2.28 3.22
CA ILE A 213 -0.89 3.07 4.42
C ILE A 213 -1.53 4.43 4.26
N ASP A 214 -2.38 4.80 5.22
CA ASP A 214 -2.92 6.15 5.38
C ASP A 214 -2.18 6.86 6.51
N TYR A 215 -1.64 8.05 6.24
CA TYR A 215 -1.03 8.93 7.25
C TYR A 215 -1.25 10.39 6.84
N ASP A 216 -1.63 11.24 7.79
CA ASP A 216 -2.01 12.64 7.56
C ASP A 216 -3.00 12.81 6.37
N ASN A 217 -2.55 13.51 5.32
CA ASN A 217 -3.31 13.77 4.09
C ASN A 217 -2.83 12.88 2.92
N ARG A 218 -2.13 11.78 3.22
CA ARG A 218 -1.51 10.90 2.23
C ARG A 218 -2.01 9.47 2.34
N THR A 219 -2.15 8.84 1.18
CA THR A 219 -2.41 7.41 1.05
C THR A 219 -1.37 6.79 0.13
N VAL A 220 -0.64 5.80 0.63
CA VAL A 220 0.39 5.06 -0.11
C VAL A 220 -0.12 3.66 -0.40
N PHE A 221 -0.10 3.29 -1.68
CA PHE A 221 -0.40 1.94 -2.15
C PHE A 221 0.89 1.28 -2.66
N GLY A 222 0.95 -0.05 -2.56
CA GLY A 222 1.97 -0.86 -3.22
C GLY A 222 1.60 -2.34 -3.16
N ASP A 223 2.21 -3.15 -4.02
CA ASP A 223 1.99 -4.61 -3.96
C ASP A 223 2.61 -5.21 -2.69
N SER A 224 3.72 -4.62 -2.23
CA SER A 224 4.37 -4.92 -0.95
C SER A 224 4.88 -3.65 -0.29
N ILE A 225 4.69 -3.57 1.02
CA ILE A 225 5.23 -2.53 1.88
C ILE A 225 6.06 -3.19 2.98
N PHE A 226 7.30 -2.74 3.14
CA PHE A 226 8.17 -3.09 4.25
C PHE A 226 8.23 -1.91 5.22
N TYR A 227 8.24 -2.21 6.51
CA TYR A 227 8.36 -1.22 7.57
C TYR A 227 9.35 -1.67 8.63
N ASN A 228 10.22 -0.76 9.05
CA ASN A 228 11.10 -0.93 10.19
C ASN A 228 10.85 0.23 11.16
N SER A 229 10.21 -0.07 12.29
CA SER A 229 9.87 0.94 13.29
C SER A 229 11.07 1.43 14.11
N ALA A 230 12.15 0.65 14.21
CA ALA A 230 13.33 1.01 15.00
C ALA A 230 14.11 2.19 14.38
N VAL A 231 14.07 2.32 13.04
CA VAL A 231 14.76 3.38 12.29
C VAL A 231 13.80 4.27 11.49
N GLN A 232 12.49 4.18 11.76
CA GLN A 232 11.41 4.90 11.06
C GLN A 232 11.54 4.88 9.53
N PHE A 233 11.86 3.70 8.99
CA PHE A 233 12.07 3.47 7.57
C PHE A 233 10.91 2.66 7.00
N ALA A 234 10.44 3.04 5.81
CA ALA A 234 9.51 2.24 5.03
C ALA A 234 9.97 2.17 3.58
N SER A 235 9.64 1.06 2.92
CA SER A 235 9.78 0.96 1.47
C SER A 235 8.56 0.30 0.86
N ALA A 236 8.22 0.70 -0.36
CA ALA A 236 7.16 0.09 -1.15
C ALA A 236 7.73 -0.46 -2.45
N THR A 237 7.18 -1.57 -2.92
CA THR A 237 7.63 -2.26 -4.14
C THR A 237 6.46 -2.55 -5.06
N ASN A 238 6.63 -2.22 -6.34
CA ASN A 238 5.69 -2.36 -7.45
C ASN A 238 4.36 -1.60 -7.27
N ASN A 239 3.82 -1.09 -8.39
CA ASN A 239 2.51 -0.44 -8.49
C ASN A 239 2.28 0.62 -7.41
N ILE A 240 3.32 1.39 -7.13
CA ILE A 240 3.30 2.36 -6.04
C ILE A 240 2.48 3.54 -6.51
N LYS A 241 1.55 3.95 -5.65
CA LYS A 241 0.75 5.15 -5.86
C LYS A 241 0.68 5.90 -4.54
N VAL A 242 1.19 7.12 -4.54
CA VAL A 242 1.09 8.05 -3.41
C VAL A 242 0.07 9.10 -3.80
N LEU A 243 -1.04 9.13 -3.07
CA LEU A 243 -2.05 10.17 -3.16
C LEU A 243 -1.77 11.21 -2.09
N ASP A 244 -1.76 12.48 -2.45
CA ASP A 244 -1.70 13.60 -1.51
C ASP A 244 -2.89 14.52 -1.75
N THR A 245 -3.84 14.50 -0.81
CA THR A 245 -5.07 15.28 -0.91
C THR A 245 -4.89 16.74 -0.53
N ALA A 246 -3.85 17.08 0.23
CA ALA A 246 -3.56 18.48 0.58
C ALA A 246 -3.06 19.25 -0.64
N ASN A 247 -2.20 18.62 -1.44
CA ASN A 247 -1.57 19.25 -2.61
C ASN A 247 -2.19 18.84 -3.95
N ASN A 248 -3.30 18.09 -3.94
CA ASN A 248 -3.93 17.53 -5.14
C ASN A 248 -2.89 16.89 -6.09
N SER A 249 -2.04 16.02 -5.54
CA SER A 249 -0.97 15.39 -6.31
C SER A 249 -0.98 13.86 -6.20
N ILE A 250 -0.49 13.23 -7.25
CA ILE A 250 -0.34 11.78 -7.36
C ILE A 250 1.09 11.51 -7.80
N ILE A 251 1.81 10.68 -7.06
CA ILE A 251 3.15 10.21 -7.45
C ILE A 251 3.11 8.70 -7.63
N THR A 252 3.62 8.21 -8.75
CA THR A 252 3.65 6.77 -9.07
C THR A 252 5.06 6.30 -9.38
N GLY A 253 5.32 5.01 -9.17
CA GLY A 253 6.57 4.35 -9.52
C GLY A 253 6.54 2.86 -9.16
N HIS A 254 7.68 2.19 -9.25
CA HIS A 254 7.78 0.76 -8.91
C HIS A 254 8.77 0.45 -7.79
N TYR A 255 9.44 1.46 -7.24
CA TYR A 255 10.16 1.36 -5.97
C TYR A 255 10.15 2.72 -5.25
N ALA A 256 9.94 2.70 -3.94
CA ALA A 256 9.95 3.91 -3.12
C ALA A 256 10.53 3.62 -1.74
N GLU A 257 11.22 4.60 -1.18
CA GLU A 257 11.65 4.58 0.21
C GLU A 257 11.25 5.88 0.90
N VAL A 258 10.95 5.76 2.19
CA VAL A 258 10.56 6.85 3.06
C VAL A 258 11.43 6.81 4.31
N PHE A 259 12.05 7.94 4.61
CA PHE A 259 12.78 8.18 5.85
C PHE A 259 12.05 9.26 6.63
N LYS A 260 11.28 8.85 7.64
CA LYS A 260 10.40 9.78 8.36
C LYS A 260 11.18 10.89 9.08
N ASP A 261 12.29 10.55 9.74
CA ASP A 261 13.15 11.52 10.44
C ASP A 261 13.75 12.60 9.52
N LYS A 262 13.86 12.31 8.21
CA LYS A 262 14.40 13.23 7.21
C LYS A 262 13.31 13.94 6.41
N ASP A 263 12.04 13.58 6.63
CA ASP A 263 10.90 14.00 5.82
C ASP A 263 11.19 13.87 4.31
N SER A 264 11.78 12.73 3.93
CA SER A 264 12.29 12.48 2.59
C SER A 264 11.66 11.21 2.01
N VAL A 265 11.14 11.35 0.80
CA VAL A 265 10.60 10.26 -0.01
C VAL A 265 11.33 10.26 -1.34
N PHE A 266 11.85 9.13 -1.79
CA PHE A 266 12.23 8.98 -3.19
C PHE A 266 11.44 7.85 -3.84
N ILE A 267 11.17 8.02 -5.13
CA ILE A 267 10.39 7.11 -5.97
C ILE A 267 11.15 6.95 -7.28
N THR A 268 11.34 5.71 -7.72
CA THR A 268 12.10 5.36 -8.93
C THR A 268 11.40 4.23 -9.71
N LYS A 269 12.01 3.83 -10.83
CA LYS A 269 11.50 2.87 -11.81
C LYS A 269 10.19 3.37 -12.42
N ARG A 270 10.30 4.26 -13.41
CA ARG A 270 9.18 4.99 -14.05
C ARG A 270 8.44 5.91 -13.08
N ALA A 271 9.21 6.76 -12.40
CA ALA A 271 8.66 7.74 -11.49
C ALA A 271 7.85 8.79 -12.26
N LEU A 272 6.66 9.14 -11.78
CA LEU A 272 5.81 10.16 -12.39
C LEU A 272 5.08 10.91 -11.30
N ALA A 273 5.26 12.22 -11.25
CA ALA A 273 4.45 13.13 -10.45
C ALA A 273 3.38 13.79 -11.35
N ALA A 274 2.15 13.83 -10.86
CA ALA A 274 1.04 14.53 -11.47
C ALA A 274 0.42 15.46 -10.43
N THR A 275 0.41 16.76 -10.70
CA THR A 275 -0.15 17.78 -9.79
C THR A 275 -1.21 18.58 -10.52
N LEU A 276 -2.35 18.81 -9.88
CA LEU A 276 -3.38 19.72 -10.40
C LEU A 276 -2.98 21.16 -10.09
N GLN A 277 -2.93 22.00 -11.13
CA GLN A 277 -2.79 23.45 -11.01
C GLN A 277 -3.93 24.13 -11.78
N GLU A 278 -4.67 25.01 -11.11
CA GLU A 278 -5.89 25.63 -11.61
C GLU A 278 -6.93 24.60 -12.14
N LYS A 279 -7.00 24.42 -13.47
CA LYS A 279 -7.90 23.51 -14.19
C LYS A 279 -7.18 22.44 -15.01
N ASP A 280 -5.85 22.40 -14.95
CA ASP A 280 -5.02 21.53 -15.78
C ASP A 280 -3.97 20.79 -14.94
N SER A 281 -3.50 19.65 -15.41
CA SER A 281 -2.51 18.84 -14.68
C SER A 281 -1.12 19.00 -15.28
N ILE A 282 -0.13 19.18 -14.41
CA ILE A 282 1.28 19.11 -14.79
C ILE A 282 1.79 17.70 -14.48
N PHE A 283 2.46 17.11 -15.45
CA PHE A 283 3.09 15.80 -15.35
C PHE A 283 4.60 15.96 -15.43
N ILE A 284 5.32 15.37 -14.47
CA ILE A 284 6.78 15.38 -14.42
C ILE A 284 7.25 13.93 -14.24
N HIS A 285 7.91 13.41 -15.26
CA HIS A 285 8.57 12.12 -15.24
C HIS A 285 10.08 12.31 -15.08
N SER A 286 10.74 11.40 -14.37
CA SER A 286 12.19 11.23 -14.34
C SER A 286 12.53 9.80 -13.96
N ASP A 287 13.83 9.43 -14.03
CA ASP A 287 14.28 8.14 -13.51
C ASP A 287 13.97 8.03 -12.01
N THR A 288 14.34 9.07 -11.26
CA THR A 288 14.12 9.17 -9.82
C THR A 288 13.54 10.53 -9.45
N LEU A 289 12.44 10.51 -8.69
CA LEU A 289 11.83 11.68 -8.06
C LEU A 289 12.10 11.64 -6.56
N MET A 290 12.53 12.75 -5.99
CA MET A 290 12.73 12.92 -4.55
C MET A 290 11.90 14.10 -4.07
N VAL A 291 11.10 13.89 -3.03
CA VAL A 291 10.29 14.93 -2.38
C VAL A 291 10.76 15.06 -0.94
N THR A 292 11.10 16.28 -0.55
CA THR A 292 11.56 16.61 0.80
C THR A 292 10.80 17.78 1.39
N GLY A 293 10.63 17.77 2.70
CA GLY A 293 10.07 18.89 3.45
C GLY A 293 8.57 18.78 3.70
N LYS A 294 8.12 19.61 4.65
CA LYS A 294 6.75 19.60 5.18
C LYS A 294 5.72 19.91 4.09
N PRO A 295 4.44 19.54 4.27
CA PRO A 295 3.37 19.84 3.29
C PRO A 295 3.36 21.28 2.77
N GLU A 296 3.61 22.26 3.63
CA GLU A 296 3.67 23.68 3.32
C GLU A 296 5.00 24.17 2.70
N ASN A 297 6.07 23.38 2.75
CA ASN A 297 7.41 23.75 2.28
C ASN A 297 8.09 22.62 1.50
N ARG A 298 7.45 22.14 0.44
CA ARG A 298 7.97 21.01 -0.33
C ARG A 298 8.93 21.43 -1.43
N ILE A 299 9.99 20.64 -1.53
CA ILE A 299 10.94 20.67 -2.62
C ILE A 299 10.86 19.31 -3.32
N MET A 300 10.59 19.33 -4.62
CA MET A 300 10.66 18.14 -5.48
C MET A 300 11.88 18.24 -6.39
N ASN A 301 12.72 17.22 -6.37
CA ASN A 301 13.84 17.05 -7.28
C ASN A 301 13.55 15.88 -8.22
N GLY A 302 13.74 16.08 -9.52
CA GLY A 302 13.78 14.99 -10.49
C GLY A 302 15.20 14.84 -11.02
N PHE A 303 15.71 13.61 -11.00
CA PHE A 303 17.05 13.28 -11.45
C PHE A 303 16.98 12.39 -12.68
N TYR A 304 17.77 12.75 -13.68
CA TYR A 304 17.97 12.08 -14.96
C TYR A 304 16.71 11.98 -15.85
N ASP A 305 16.88 12.32 -17.13
CA ASP A 305 15.84 12.29 -18.18
C ASP A 305 14.50 12.87 -17.73
N VAL A 306 14.55 14.07 -17.14
CA VAL A 306 13.34 14.77 -16.72
C VAL A 306 12.53 15.15 -17.96
N ARG A 307 11.25 14.82 -17.93
CA ARG A 307 10.28 15.13 -18.98
C ARG A 307 9.02 15.73 -18.36
N ILE A 308 8.61 16.88 -18.89
CA ILE A 308 7.50 17.67 -18.39
C ILE A 308 6.42 17.73 -19.46
N TYR A 309 5.17 17.52 -19.07
CA TYR A 309 4.01 17.67 -19.94
C TYR A 309 2.89 18.47 -19.27
N LYS A 310 2.43 19.50 -19.98
CA LYS A 310 1.26 20.32 -19.71
C LYS A 310 0.60 20.63 -21.06
N ILE A 311 -0.70 20.92 -21.11
CA ILE A 311 -1.43 21.06 -22.38
C ILE A 311 -0.82 22.07 -23.36
N ASN A 312 -0.27 23.18 -22.85
CA ASN A 312 0.31 24.27 -23.65
C ASN A 312 1.84 24.35 -23.57
N MET A 313 2.48 23.47 -22.79
CA MET A 313 3.90 23.53 -22.51
C MET A 313 4.48 22.14 -22.24
N SER A 314 5.63 21.84 -22.80
CA SER A 314 6.39 20.65 -22.45
C SER A 314 7.87 20.96 -22.36
N GLY A 315 8.63 20.10 -21.71
CA GLY A 315 10.05 20.32 -21.54
C GLY A 315 10.82 19.06 -21.26
N LYS A 316 12.13 19.11 -21.50
CA LYS A 316 13.07 18.03 -21.22
C LYS A 316 14.35 18.60 -20.65
N SER A 317 14.95 17.91 -19.67
CA SER A 317 16.22 18.30 -19.07
C SER A 317 16.89 17.09 -18.42
N ASP A 318 18.15 17.21 -18.02
CA ASP A 318 18.76 16.17 -17.20
C ASP A 318 18.10 16.13 -15.81
N SER A 319 18.00 17.27 -15.15
CA SER A 319 17.49 17.37 -13.77
C SER A 319 16.53 18.55 -13.61
N ILE A 320 15.67 18.47 -12.60
CA ILE A 320 14.72 19.53 -12.23
C ILE A 320 14.66 19.71 -10.72
N ASN A 321 14.48 20.95 -10.28
CA ASN A 321 14.16 21.30 -8.91
C ASN A 321 12.90 22.17 -8.92
N VAL A 322 11.88 21.77 -8.16
CA VAL A 322 10.61 22.48 -8.02
C VAL A 322 10.43 22.82 -6.55
N ASP A 323 10.42 24.11 -6.25
CA ASP A 323 10.24 24.66 -4.91
C ASP A 323 8.85 25.29 -4.84
N GLN A 324 7.95 24.65 -4.09
CA GLN A 324 6.56 25.09 -3.98
C GLN A 324 6.42 26.36 -3.12
N THR A 325 7.35 26.59 -2.18
CA THR A 325 7.32 27.78 -1.30
C THR A 325 7.65 29.05 -2.07
N THR A 326 8.53 28.98 -3.05
CA THR A 326 8.99 30.13 -3.83
C THR A 326 8.34 30.23 -5.21
N GLY A 327 7.66 29.17 -5.66
CA GLY A 327 7.10 29.08 -7.01
C GLY A 327 8.16 28.86 -8.09
N TYR A 328 9.39 28.50 -7.71
CA TYR A 328 10.50 28.33 -8.64
C TYR A 328 10.59 26.90 -9.17
N THR A 329 10.71 26.79 -10.49
CA THR A 329 11.05 25.54 -11.18
C THR A 329 12.34 25.73 -11.97
N LYS A 330 13.40 25.01 -11.61
CA LYS A 330 14.72 25.10 -12.24
C LYS A 330 15.03 23.82 -13.01
N MET A 331 15.21 23.92 -14.32
CA MET A 331 15.61 22.84 -15.22
C MET A 331 17.11 22.97 -15.53
N ILE A 332 17.86 21.86 -15.41
CA ILE A 332 19.32 21.84 -15.44
C ILE A 332 19.81 20.74 -16.39
N GLY A 333 20.97 20.95 -17.02
CA GLY A 333 21.63 19.97 -17.88
C GLY A 333 20.99 19.92 -19.27
N ARG A 334 21.26 20.97 -20.05
CA ARG A 334 20.73 21.18 -21.41
C ARG A 334 19.20 21.16 -21.49
N PRO A 335 18.53 21.97 -20.66
CA PRO A 335 17.09 22.08 -20.69
C PRO A 335 16.59 22.59 -22.04
N ILE A 336 15.43 22.06 -22.41
CA ILE A 336 14.64 22.51 -23.54
C ILE A 336 13.19 22.67 -23.08
N LEU A 337 12.58 23.79 -23.46
CA LEU A 337 11.20 24.11 -23.17
C LEU A 337 10.48 24.40 -24.49
N TRP A 338 9.40 23.67 -24.75
CA TRP A 338 8.50 23.92 -25.86
C TRP A 338 7.24 24.58 -25.34
N ALA A 339 7.03 25.83 -25.73
CA ALA A 339 5.78 26.54 -25.51
C ALA A 339 5.14 26.77 -26.88
N GLN A 340 4.08 26.00 -27.18
CA GLN A 340 3.34 26.09 -28.45
C GLN A 340 4.23 25.88 -29.69
N ARG A 341 4.61 26.92 -30.46
CA ARG A 341 5.51 26.78 -31.64
C ARG A 341 6.96 27.15 -31.35
N ASN A 342 7.23 27.59 -30.12
CA ASN A 342 8.51 28.13 -29.71
C ASN A 342 9.30 27.10 -28.93
N GLN A 343 10.57 26.95 -29.30
CA GLN A 343 11.56 26.15 -28.60
C GLN A 343 12.55 27.10 -27.92
N MET A 344 12.72 26.94 -26.62
CA MET A 344 13.70 27.68 -25.82
C MET A 344 14.75 26.71 -25.26
N THR A 345 16.03 27.07 -25.39
CA THR A 345 17.15 26.30 -24.84
C THR A 345 18.18 27.22 -24.21
N GLY A 346 18.96 26.70 -23.26
CA GLY A 346 20.11 27.35 -22.66
C GLY A 346 20.81 26.41 -21.67
N ASP A 347 21.71 26.94 -20.84
CA ASP A 347 22.41 26.12 -19.85
C ASP A 347 21.52 25.78 -18.65
N THR A 348 20.61 26.70 -18.29
CA THR A 348 19.63 26.54 -17.21
C THR A 348 18.37 27.34 -17.54
N ILE A 349 17.20 26.74 -17.33
CA ILE A 349 15.92 27.45 -17.44
C ILE A 349 15.31 27.52 -16.04
N LYS A 350 14.96 28.72 -15.59
CA LYS A 350 14.20 28.96 -14.36
C LYS A 350 12.84 29.52 -14.73
N ILE A 351 11.78 28.83 -14.30
CA ILE A 351 10.39 29.26 -14.43
C ILE A 351 9.93 29.76 -13.07
N ILE A 352 9.17 30.84 -13.06
CA ILE A 352 8.65 31.50 -11.87
C ILE A 352 7.12 31.51 -11.98
N SER A 353 6.48 30.90 -11.00
CA SER A 353 5.03 30.88 -10.84
C SER A 353 4.60 31.71 -9.64
N ASN A 354 3.40 32.28 -9.70
CA ASN A 354 2.80 32.97 -8.58
C ASN A 354 2.10 31.95 -7.66
N ASN A 355 2.48 31.89 -6.39
CA ASN A 355 1.99 30.87 -5.45
C ASN A 355 0.50 31.01 -5.08
N GLU A 356 -0.08 32.21 -5.20
CA GLU A 356 -1.49 32.44 -4.86
C GLU A 356 -2.42 32.09 -6.02
N THR A 357 -2.01 32.46 -7.24
CA THR A 357 -2.81 32.26 -8.45
C THR A 357 -2.48 30.98 -9.20
N GLU A 358 -1.35 30.34 -8.89
CA GLU A 358 -0.77 29.18 -9.59
C GLU A 358 -0.42 29.44 -11.07
N LYS A 359 -0.48 30.71 -11.52
CA LYS A 359 -0.14 31.12 -12.90
C LYS A 359 1.36 31.30 -13.09
N LEU A 360 1.81 31.08 -14.33
CA LEU A 360 3.16 31.46 -14.77
C LEU A 360 3.28 32.98 -14.79
N ASP A 361 4.34 33.48 -14.16
CA ASP A 361 4.69 34.91 -14.12
C ASP A 361 5.79 35.21 -15.15
N SER A 362 6.91 34.50 -15.04
CA SER A 362 8.09 34.74 -15.86
C SER A 362 8.96 33.49 -16.02
N LEU A 363 9.85 33.53 -17.01
CA LEU A 363 10.96 32.58 -17.13
C LEU A 363 12.26 33.32 -17.41
N VAL A 364 13.36 32.68 -17.03
CA VAL A 364 14.72 33.13 -17.32
C VAL A 364 15.52 31.96 -17.88
N VAL A 365 16.10 32.15 -19.04
CA VAL A 365 17.06 31.21 -19.64
C VAL A 365 18.46 31.80 -19.46
N TYR A 366 19.30 31.11 -18.70
CA TYR A 366 20.65 31.54 -18.38
C TYR A 366 21.64 30.91 -19.35
N GLN A 367 22.49 31.76 -19.94
CA GLN A 367 23.63 31.40 -20.78
C GLN A 367 23.25 30.63 -22.04
N ASN A 368 23.88 30.98 -23.17
CA ASN A 368 23.61 30.36 -24.48
C ASN A 368 22.10 30.33 -24.80
N ALA A 369 21.39 31.40 -24.43
CA ALA A 369 19.95 31.47 -24.57
C ALA A 369 19.59 31.48 -26.06
N PHE A 370 18.70 30.57 -26.44
CA PHE A 370 18.27 30.39 -27.82
C PHE A 370 16.76 30.24 -27.87
N LEU A 371 16.12 31.01 -28.75
CA LEU A 371 14.70 30.89 -29.11
C LEU A 371 14.62 30.51 -30.59
N ALA A 372 13.91 29.43 -30.89
CA ALA A 372 13.62 29.00 -32.25
C ALA A 372 12.12 28.82 -32.45
N GLN A 373 11.61 29.29 -33.59
CA GLN A 373 10.22 29.14 -34.00
C GLN A 373 10.19 28.63 -35.44
N GLU A 374 9.47 27.54 -35.69
CA GLU A 374 9.26 27.01 -37.04
C GLU A 374 8.40 27.98 -37.85
N ASP A 375 8.83 28.34 -39.06
CA ASP A 375 8.06 29.19 -39.98
C ASP A 375 6.74 28.51 -40.41
N THR A 376 5.68 29.30 -40.61
CA THR A 376 4.31 28.81 -40.86
C THR A 376 4.15 28.03 -42.16
N LEU A 377 5.06 28.22 -43.12
CA LEU A 377 5.10 27.45 -44.37
C LEU A 377 6.28 26.45 -44.43
N LYS A 378 6.90 26.14 -43.28
CA LYS A 378 8.03 25.20 -43.13
C LYS A 378 9.25 25.51 -44.02
N ALA A 379 9.45 26.78 -44.37
CA ALA A 379 10.59 27.20 -45.20
C ALA A 379 11.90 27.39 -44.40
N GLY A 380 11.83 27.38 -43.07
CA GLY A 380 12.97 27.52 -42.18
C GLY A 380 12.57 27.83 -40.73
N TYR A 381 13.52 28.36 -39.97
CA TYR A 381 13.34 28.69 -38.56
C TYR A 381 13.68 30.15 -38.30
N ASN A 382 12.74 30.84 -37.65
CA ASN A 382 13.00 32.11 -36.99
C ASN A 382 13.84 31.82 -35.75
N GLN A 383 15.02 32.44 -35.66
CA GLN A 383 16.04 32.14 -34.66
C GLN A 383 16.48 33.41 -33.97
N VAL A 384 16.61 33.35 -32.65
CA VAL A 384 17.18 34.41 -31.84
C VAL A 384 18.11 33.80 -30.81
N LYS A 385 19.35 34.28 -30.72
CA LYS A 385 20.27 33.89 -29.65
C LYS A 385 20.80 35.11 -28.90
N GLY A 386 21.26 34.88 -27.68
CA GLY A 386 21.95 35.87 -26.85
C GLY A 386 22.52 35.23 -25.58
N GLN A 387 22.98 36.05 -24.64
CA GLN A 387 23.50 35.52 -23.38
C GLN A 387 22.38 35.08 -22.42
N THR A 388 21.37 35.92 -22.23
CA THR A 388 20.27 35.67 -21.28
C THR A 388 18.94 36.02 -21.93
N LEU A 389 17.91 35.20 -21.70
CA LEU A 389 16.54 35.45 -22.16
C LEU A 389 15.61 35.58 -20.96
N TYR A 390 14.75 36.58 -20.99
CA TYR A 390 13.67 36.82 -20.03
C TYR A 390 12.33 36.70 -20.78
N GLY A 391 11.49 35.77 -20.37
CA GLY A 391 10.14 35.61 -20.90
C GLY A 391 9.10 36.05 -19.89
N LEU A 392 8.12 36.84 -20.32
CA LEU A 392 7.01 37.29 -19.48
C LEU A 392 5.71 36.62 -19.93
N PHE A 393 4.92 36.18 -18.94
CA PHE A 393 3.66 35.48 -19.17
C PHE A 393 2.46 36.35 -18.81
N LYS A 394 1.39 36.16 -19.56
CA LYS A 394 0.06 36.67 -19.27
C LYS A 394 -0.94 35.57 -19.58
N ASP A 395 -1.78 35.22 -18.61
CA ASP A 395 -2.74 34.11 -18.73
C ASP A 395 -2.11 32.78 -19.20
N ASN A 396 -0.92 32.47 -18.68
CA ASN A 396 -0.11 31.30 -19.02
C ASN A 396 0.35 31.24 -20.50
N GLU A 397 0.33 32.37 -21.22
CA GLU A 397 0.90 32.52 -22.56
C GLU A 397 2.03 33.56 -22.54
N ILE A 398 3.11 33.30 -23.28
CA ILE A 398 4.24 34.23 -23.39
C ILE A 398 3.81 35.39 -24.28
N TYR A 399 3.92 36.62 -23.78
CA TYR A 399 3.59 37.84 -24.54
C TYR A 399 4.81 38.71 -24.85
N GLN A 400 5.91 38.54 -24.11
CA GLN A 400 7.13 39.29 -24.32
C GLN A 400 8.36 38.42 -24.04
N VAL A 401 9.38 38.57 -24.88
CA VAL A 401 10.69 37.94 -24.71
C VAL A 401 11.77 38.99 -24.88
N ASP A 402 12.54 39.24 -23.83
CA ASP A 402 13.70 40.14 -23.84
C ASP A 402 14.98 39.30 -23.83
N ILE A 403 15.90 39.56 -24.77
CA ILE A 403 17.17 38.83 -24.88
C ILE A 403 18.30 39.85 -24.77
N ASP A 404 19.23 39.60 -23.86
CA ASP A 404 20.30 40.53 -23.52
C ASP A 404 21.69 39.96 -23.84
N LYS A 405 22.57 40.88 -24.26
CA LYS A 405 23.98 40.74 -24.64
C LYS A 405 24.25 39.85 -25.86
N ASN A 406 25.01 40.42 -26.81
CA ASN A 406 25.54 39.76 -28.01
C ASN A 406 24.45 39.02 -28.79
N THR A 407 23.37 39.74 -29.09
CA THR A 407 22.19 39.14 -29.70
C THR A 407 22.33 39.05 -31.21
N GLU A 408 21.90 37.92 -31.77
CA GLU A 408 21.87 37.69 -33.21
C GLU A 408 20.53 37.05 -33.60
N THR A 409 19.93 37.50 -34.70
CA THR A 409 18.69 36.96 -35.25
C THR A 409 18.85 36.47 -36.68
N VAL A 410 18.02 35.49 -37.03
CA VAL A 410 17.67 35.16 -38.42
C VAL A 410 16.14 35.09 -38.48
N PHE A 411 15.51 35.94 -39.29
CA PHE A 411 14.06 35.94 -39.49
C PHE A 411 13.69 35.84 -40.96
N TYR A 412 12.73 34.97 -41.26
CA TYR A 412 12.15 34.84 -42.58
C TYR A 412 11.01 35.87 -42.70
N GLN A 413 11.23 36.92 -43.51
CA GLN A 413 10.24 37.99 -43.69
C GLN A 413 9.31 37.66 -44.85
N ARG A 414 8.00 37.79 -44.62
CA ARG A 414 6.95 37.51 -45.60
C ARG A 414 6.05 38.71 -45.82
N GLU A 415 5.38 38.76 -46.97
CA GLU A 415 4.33 39.72 -47.24
C GLU A 415 3.16 39.52 -46.25
N SER A 416 2.61 40.63 -45.75
CA SER A 416 1.55 40.64 -44.73
C SER A 416 0.15 40.29 -45.26
N GLU A 417 -0.03 40.32 -46.59
CA GLU A 417 -1.31 40.03 -47.28
C GLU A 417 -1.06 39.19 -48.54
N GLY A 418 -2.04 38.35 -48.93
CA GLY A 418 -1.95 37.50 -50.13
C GLY A 418 -1.32 36.12 -49.88
N ASP A 419 -0.49 35.63 -50.80
CA ASP A 419 0.10 34.28 -50.79
C ASP A 419 1.24 34.08 -49.76
N LEU A 420 1.45 35.03 -48.84
CA LEU A 420 2.53 35.02 -47.83
C LEU A 420 3.92 34.77 -48.44
N LYS A 421 4.24 35.39 -49.58
CA LYS A 421 5.51 35.18 -50.29
C LYS A 421 6.70 35.64 -49.45
N LEU A 422 7.81 34.90 -49.55
CA LEU A 422 9.05 35.23 -48.86
C LEU A 422 9.68 36.49 -49.50
N ILE A 423 9.82 37.55 -48.71
CA ILE A 423 10.50 38.79 -49.10
C ILE A 423 12.02 38.58 -49.04
N GLY A 424 12.48 37.94 -47.96
CA GLY A 424 13.90 37.64 -47.75
C GLY A 424 14.19 37.12 -46.34
N ILE A 425 15.47 36.88 -46.07
CA ILE A 425 15.98 36.41 -44.78
C ILE A 425 16.75 37.56 -44.14
N ASN A 426 16.20 38.11 -43.06
CA ASN A 426 16.79 39.21 -42.32
C ASN A 426 17.73 38.66 -41.23
N LYS A 427 19.00 39.07 -41.28
CA LYS A 427 19.99 38.76 -40.23
C LYS A 427 20.39 40.04 -39.52
N VAL A 428 20.26 40.08 -38.19
CA VAL A 428 20.55 41.28 -37.41
C VAL A 428 21.40 40.94 -36.19
N LEU A 429 22.44 41.75 -35.96
CA LEU A 429 23.25 41.79 -34.76
C LEU A 429 22.84 43.02 -33.93
N SER A 430 22.75 42.87 -32.62
CA SER A 430 22.53 44.00 -31.71
C SER A 430 23.04 43.67 -30.30
N SER A 431 22.97 44.65 -29.39
CA SER A 431 23.35 44.41 -28.00
C SER A 431 22.24 43.72 -27.22
N SER A 432 20.98 44.09 -27.46
CA SER A 432 19.80 43.42 -26.91
C SER A 432 18.59 43.49 -27.85
N ILE A 433 17.59 42.65 -27.59
CA ILE A 433 16.37 42.50 -28.40
C ILE A 433 15.16 42.40 -27.50
N ARG A 434 14.04 43.00 -27.92
CA ARG A 434 12.71 42.75 -27.37
C ARG A 434 11.79 42.20 -28.45
N LEU A 435 11.16 41.09 -28.16
CA LEU A 435 10.14 40.46 -28.99
C LEU A 435 8.79 40.64 -28.30
N LEU A 436 7.79 41.12 -29.03
CA LEU A 436 6.39 41.08 -28.58
C LEU A 436 5.68 39.97 -29.33
N LEU A 437 4.98 39.14 -28.56
CA LEU A 437 4.26 37.98 -29.08
C LEU A 437 2.75 38.20 -28.93
N ASN A 438 2.02 37.88 -29.99
CA ASN A 438 0.56 37.93 -30.02
C ASN A 438 0.05 36.69 -30.73
N ASN A 439 -1.03 36.10 -30.22
CA ASN A 439 -1.57 34.83 -30.71
C ASN A 439 -0.49 33.75 -30.94
N ARG A 440 0.54 33.72 -30.07
CA ARG A 440 1.63 32.72 -30.05
C ARG A 440 2.68 32.87 -31.16
N GLU A 441 2.63 33.96 -31.91
CA GLU A 441 3.58 34.31 -32.97
C GLU A 441 4.33 35.60 -32.63
N ILE A 442 5.51 35.79 -33.22
CA ILE A 442 6.29 37.02 -33.05
C ILE A 442 5.64 38.10 -33.92
N GLU A 443 5.11 39.16 -33.30
CA GLU A 443 4.47 40.27 -33.99
C GLU A 443 5.47 41.41 -34.21
N ASP A 444 6.09 41.89 -33.13
CA ASP A 444 7.08 42.96 -33.19
C ASP A 444 8.45 42.52 -32.70
N VAL A 445 9.48 43.08 -33.33
CA VAL A 445 10.88 42.93 -32.93
C VAL A 445 11.55 44.29 -32.83
N TYR A 446 12.07 44.61 -31.65
CA TYR A 446 12.83 45.82 -31.38
C TYR A 446 14.29 45.45 -31.10
N TYR A 447 15.21 46.10 -31.82
CA TYR A 447 16.65 45.93 -31.65
C TYR A 447 17.21 47.17 -30.95
N TYR A 448 18.11 46.95 -29.98
CA TYR A 448 18.72 48.03 -29.20
C TYR A 448 20.23 47.98 -29.23
N GLN A 449 20.84 49.14 -29.49
CA GLN A 449 22.29 49.43 -29.47
C GLN A 449 23.13 48.60 -30.45
N ASN A 450 24.04 49.26 -31.17
CA ASN A 450 24.95 48.62 -32.12
C ASN A 450 24.22 47.69 -33.12
N VAL A 451 23.11 48.17 -33.68
CA VAL A 451 22.27 47.40 -34.59
C VAL A 451 22.92 47.35 -35.97
N ASP A 452 23.25 46.15 -36.43
CA ASP A 452 23.77 45.88 -37.77
C ASP A 452 22.92 44.77 -38.41
N GLY A 453 22.15 45.13 -39.44
CA GLY A 453 21.13 44.26 -40.04
C GLY A 453 21.22 44.23 -41.55
N THR A 454 21.13 43.04 -42.14
CA THR A 454 21.11 42.85 -43.59
C THR A 454 19.96 41.93 -43.99
N LEU A 455 19.15 42.38 -44.95
CA LEU A 455 18.11 41.58 -45.60
C LEU A 455 18.68 40.90 -46.84
N TYR A 456 18.79 39.59 -46.81
CA TYR A 456 19.25 38.79 -47.95
C TYR A 456 18.06 38.26 -48.73
N ARG A 457 18.13 38.28 -50.07
CA ARG A 457 17.24 37.44 -50.87
C ARG A 457 17.63 35.98 -50.63
N GLU A 458 16.68 35.06 -50.71
CA GLU A 458 16.93 33.64 -50.41
C GLU A 458 18.10 33.06 -51.23
N ILE A 459 18.21 33.42 -52.51
CA ILE A 459 19.29 32.96 -53.40
C ILE A 459 20.68 33.51 -53.05
N ASP A 460 20.75 34.64 -52.34
CA ASP A 460 22.02 35.30 -52.00
C ASP A 460 22.60 34.78 -50.68
N LEU A 461 21.80 34.08 -49.86
CA LEU A 461 22.21 33.53 -48.58
C LEU A 461 22.33 31.99 -48.69
N PRO A 462 23.56 31.44 -48.68
CA PRO A 462 23.75 30.00 -48.77
C PRO A 462 23.14 29.31 -47.54
N GLU A 463 22.64 28.07 -47.72
CA GLU A 463 21.88 27.36 -46.70
C GLU A 463 22.62 27.25 -45.36
N ASN A 464 23.93 27.01 -45.39
CA ASN A 464 24.77 26.93 -44.19
C ASN A 464 24.87 28.24 -43.39
N ALA A 465 24.52 29.39 -43.98
CA ALA A 465 24.50 30.70 -43.33
C ALA A 465 23.10 31.11 -42.85
N ARG A 466 22.07 30.30 -43.10
CA ARG A 466 20.68 30.52 -42.67
C ARG A 466 20.42 30.05 -41.22
N GLU A 467 21.39 29.37 -40.61
CA GLU A 467 21.30 28.92 -39.23
C GLU A 467 22.34 29.65 -38.37
N LEU A 468 21.94 30.02 -37.15
CA LEU A 468 22.85 30.61 -36.19
C LEU A 468 23.74 29.53 -35.58
N SER A 469 24.98 29.88 -35.27
CA SER A 469 25.84 28.97 -34.49
C SER A 469 25.16 28.58 -33.18
N GLY A 470 25.11 27.26 -32.91
CA GLY A 470 24.41 26.68 -31.76
C GLY A 470 22.95 26.32 -32.01
N PHE A 471 22.40 26.58 -33.20
CA PHE A 471 21.06 26.16 -33.57
C PHE A 471 20.92 24.63 -33.51
N LEU A 472 19.87 24.17 -32.84
CA LEU A 472 19.50 22.76 -32.78
C LEU A 472 17.99 22.64 -32.62
N TRP A 473 17.28 22.37 -33.71
CA TRP A 473 15.86 22.06 -33.64
C TRP A 473 15.63 20.66 -33.08
N ARG A 474 14.79 20.54 -32.05
CA ARG A 474 14.46 19.28 -31.36
C ARG A 474 12.95 19.03 -31.34
N GLY A 475 12.23 19.48 -32.37
CA GLY A 475 10.77 19.31 -32.47
C GLY A 475 10.30 17.85 -32.37
N GLU A 476 11.10 16.89 -32.86
CA GLU A 476 10.80 15.45 -32.76
C GLU A 476 10.84 14.93 -31.31
N GLU A 477 11.58 15.58 -30.41
CA GLU A 477 11.63 15.21 -28.98
C GLU A 477 10.46 15.78 -28.18
N ARG A 478 9.61 16.59 -28.79
CA ARG A 478 8.50 17.24 -28.13
C ARG A 478 7.52 16.23 -27.54
N ILE A 479 7.13 16.50 -26.30
CA ILE A 479 6.17 15.71 -25.54
C ILE A 479 4.78 16.31 -25.81
N THR A 480 3.92 15.55 -26.48
CA THR A 480 2.58 15.99 -26.92
C THR A 480 1.46 15.25 -26.22
N SER A 481 1.79 14.22 -25.45
CA SER A 481 0.86 13.38 -24.70
C SER A 481 1.52 12.83 -23.44
N LYS A 482 0.71 12.29 -22.53
CA LYS A 482 1.22 11.57 -21.34
C LYS A 482 2.05 10.35 -21.70
N ALA A 483 1.78 9.69 -22.83
CA ALA A 483 2.53 8.52 -23.26
C ALA A 483 3.97 8.89 -23.66
N ASP A 484 4.16 10.10 -24.20
CA ASP A 484 5.46 10.61 -24.63
C ASP A 484 6.43 10.83 -23.46
N LEU A 485 5.91 10.97 -22.22
CA LEU A 485 6.74 11.04 -21.03
C LEU A 485 7.64 9.81 -20.88
N PHE A 486 7.21 8.65 -21.37
CA PHE A 486 7.97 7.41 -21.28
C PHE A 486 8.54 6.94 -22.63
N ARG A 487 8.61 7.83 -23.63
CA ARG A 487 9.11 7.49 -24.97
C ARG A 487 10.55 6.95 -24.90
N GLY A 488 10.80 5.80 -25.52
CA GLY A 488 12.12 5.17 -25.52
C GLY A 488 12.47 4.36 -24.26
N GLU A 489 11.61 4.34 -23.24
CA GLU A 489 11.79 3.46 -22.08
C GLU A 489 11.17 2.09 -22.31
N SER A 490 11.85 1.06 -21.78
CA SER A 490 11.25 -0.26 -21.67
C SER A 490 10.24 -0.30 -20.53
N PRO A 491 9.17 -1.12 -20.63
CA PRO A 491 8.30 -1.40 -19.50
C PRO A 491 9.12 -1.89 -18.29
N PRO A 492 8.73 -1.53 -17.06
CA PRO A 492 9.51 -1.83 -15.88
C PRO A 492 9.42 -3.34 -15.61
N VAL A 493 10.57 -3.98 -15.37
CA VAL A 493 10.59 -5.36 -14.90
C VAL A 493 10.23 -5.35 -13.41
N LEU A 494 9.02 -5.80 -13.10
CA LEU A 494 8.52 -5.82 -11.73
C LEU A 494 9.31 -6.81 -10.88
N THR A 495 9.64 -6.39 -9.66
CA THR A 495 10.31 -7.26 -8.69
C THR A 495 9.37 -8.41 -8.36
N LYS A 496 9.86 -9.65 -8.40
CA LYS A 496 9.09 -10.80 -7.92
C LYS A 496 8.97 -10.73 -6.41
N ILE A 497 7.77 -10.43 -5.93
CA ILE A 497 7.50 -10.36 -4.49
C ILE A 497 7.43 -11.79 -3.96
N LYS A 498 8.37 -12.13 -3.07
CA LYS A 498 8.27 -13.37 -2.29
C LYS A 498 7.14 -13.15 -1.28
N GLY A 499 6.09 -13.94 -1.39
CA GLY A 499 4.97 -13.86 -0.47
C GLY A 499 5.37 -14.33 0.93
N ILE A 500 4.50 -14.04 1.88
CA ILE A 500 4.46 -14.71 3.18
C ILE A 500 4.06 -16.18 2.92
N PRO A 501 4.48 -17.18 3.71
CA PRO A 501 3.93 -18.53 3.60
C PRO A 501 2.42 -18.51 3.87
N LEU A 502 1.67 -19.45 3.27
CA LEU A 502 0.28 -19.66 3.69
C LEU A 502 0.27 -20.31 5.08
N PRO A 503 -0.82 -20.15 5.85
CA PRO A 503 -1.00 -20.95 7.06
C PRO A 503 -0.88 -22.43 6.70
N LYS A 504 -0.32 -23.24 7.59
CA LYS A 504 -0.32 -24.69 7.37
C LYS A 504 -1.76 -25.19 7.44
N ASP A 505 -2.13 -26.06 6.51
CA ASP A 505 -3.37 -26.84 6.62
C ASP A 505 -3.24 -27.77 7.82
N GLU A 506 -4.04 -27.49 8.83
CA GLU A 506 -4.04 -28.21 10.08
C GLU A 506 -5.35 -28.96 10.19
N ALA A 507 -5.28 -30.23 10.60
CA ALA A 507 -6.47 -31.00 10.89
C ALA A 507 -7.30 -30.27 11.95
N ASP A 508 -8.62 -30.33 11.78
CA ASP A 508 -9.58 -29.81 12.75
C ASP A 508 -9.26 -30.33 14.16
N PHE A 509 -9.56 -29.51 15.17
CA PHE A 509 -9.42 -29.93 16.56
C PHE A 509 -10.30 -31.17 16.81
N PHE A 510 -11.55 -31.14 16.35
CA PHE A 510 -12.47 -32.28 16.32
C PHE A 510 -12.43 -33.05 14.99
N ASP A 511 -11.27 -33.57 14.61
CA ASP A 511 -11.14 -34.46 13.44
C ASP A 511 -11.77 -35.86 13.67
N GLU A 512 -11.87 -36.66 12.60
CA GLU A 512 -12.50 -37.98 12.61
C GLU A 512 -11.89 -38.91 13.67
N GLU A 513 -10.57 -38.89 13.87
CA GLU A 513 -9.88 -39.70 14.87
C GLU A 513 -10.27 -39.28 16.29
N THR A 514 -10.30 -37.98 16.57
CA THR A 514 -10.66 -37.44 17.88
C THR A 514 -12.11 -37.72 18.21
N VAL A 515 -13.01 -37.46 17.26
CA VAL A 515 -14.44 -37.72 17.43
C VAL A 515 -14.68 -39.20 17.66
N LYS A 516 -14.09 -40.09 16.85
CA LYS A 516 -14.19 -41.53 17.03
C LYS A 516 -13.69 -41.97 18.41
N ARG A 517 -12.54 -41.46 18.85
CA ARG A 517 -11.96 -41.78 20.18
C ARG A 517 -12.89 -41.37 21.31
N ILE A 518 -13.51 -40.18 21.22
CA ILE A 518 -14.49 -39.67 22.20
C ILE A 518 -15.75 -40.54 22.20
N GLU A 519 -16.26 -40.88 21.01
CA GLU A 519 -17.50 -41.63 20.82
C GLU A 519 -17.40 -43.11 21.23
N GLU A 520 -16.23 -43.74 21.05
CA GLU A 520 -15.98 -45.13 21.47
C GLU A 520 -15.81 -45.27 22.99
N ASN A 521 -15.51 -44.17 23.70
CA ASN A 521 -15.26 -44.13 25.15
C ASN A 521 -16.23 -43.19 25.87
N LYS A 522 -17.48 -43.13 25.40
CA LYS A 522 -18.54 -42.30 25.99
C LYS A 522 -18.74 -42.66 27.45
N SER A 523 -18.82 -41.62 28.28
CA SER A 523 -19.22 -41.76 29.67
C SER A 523 -20.63 -41.22 29.84
N GLU A 524 -21.53 -42.00 30.45
CA GLU A 524 -22.93 -41.61 30.60
C GLU A 524 -23.08 -40.26 31.34
N GLY A 525 -23.93 -39.40 30.80
CA GLY A 525 -24.21 -38.06 31.31
C GLY A 525 -23.05 -37.07 31.19
N SER A 526 -22.02 -37.34 30.39
CA SER A 526 -21.01 -36.35 30.00
C SER A 526 -21.67 -35.19 29.24
N ARG A 527 -21.41 -33.97 29.68
CA ARG A 527 -21.86 -32.72 29.04
C ARG A 527 -21.03 -32.36 27.83
N LEU A 528 -19.82 -32.93 27.66
CA LEU A 528 -19.07 -32.80 26.42
C LEU A 528 -19.88 -33.31 25.23
N LEU A 529 -20.64 -34.40 25.40
CA LEU A 529 -21.46 -35.00 24.35
C LEU A 529 -22.70 -34.15 23.98
N GLU A 530 -23.03 -33.12 24.79
CA GLU A 530 -24.06 -32.12 24.46
C GLU A 530 -23.53 -31.04 23.50
N GLN A 531 -22.20 -30.96 23.33
CA GLN A 531 -21.55 -30.00 22.44
C GLN A 531 -21.46 -30.55 21.01
N GLU A 532 -21.48 -29.68 20.01
CA GLU A 532 -21.18 -30.09 18.64
C GLU A 532 -19.70 -30.46 18.50
N LEU A 533 -19.34 -31.72 18.23
CA LEU A 533 -17.95 -32.16 18.06
C LEU A 533 -17.45 -31.95 16.62
N LYS A 534 -17.49 -30.69 16.17
CA LYS A 534 -16.99 -30.22 14.87
C LYS A 534 -16.36 -28.84 15.04
N ASP A 535 -15.34 -28.52 14.26
CA ASP A 535 -14.76 -27.17 14.28
C ASP A 535 -15.71 -26.18 13.64
N ALA A 536 -15.88 -25.01 14.26
CA ALA A 536 -17.03 -24.15 13.94
C ALA A 536 -16.88 -23.30 12.67
N GLU A 537 -15.71 -23.08 12.09
CA GLU A 537 -15.54 -22.09 10.99
C GLU A 537 -14.13 -22.10 10.34
N LEU A 538 -13.24 -23.05 10.67
CA LEU A 538 -11.83 -23.01 10.19
C LEU A 538 -11.69 -23.27 8.69
N LYS A 539 -12.57 -24.11 8.11
CA LYS A 539 -12.56 -24.42 6.68
C LYS A 539 -12.95 -23.22 5.82
N GLU A 540 -14.03 -22.52 6.16
CA GLU A 540 -14.51 -21.39 5.34
C GLU A 540 -13.48 -20.25 5.29
N THR A 541 -12.85 -19.89 6.41
CA THR A 541 -11.81 -18.83 6.41
C THR A 541 -10.55 -19.24 5.64
N ASN A 542 -10.10 -20.51 5.72
CA ASN A 542 -8.93 -20.96 4.97
C ASN A 542 -9.26 -21.19 3.48
N GLU A 543 -10.44 -21.70 3.14
CA GLU A 543 -10.92 -21.88 1.76
C GLU A 543 -11.18 -20.51 1.08
N GLU A 544 -11.64 -19.49 1.81
CA GLU A 544 -11.70 -18.09 1.33
C GLU A 544 -10.31 -17.49 1.13
N LEU A 545 -9.32 -17.84 1.97
CA LEU A 545 -7.92 -17.43 1.80
C LEU A 545 -7.27 -18.07 0.56
N ASP A 546 -7.65 -19.32 0.22
CA ASP A 546 -7.16 -20.09 -0.92
C ASP A 546 -7.89 -19.79 -2.24
N SER A 547 -9.19 -19.45 -2.19
CA SER A 547 -10.03 -19.15 -3.37
C SER A 547 -9.81 -17.74 -3.95
N ILE A 548 -8.84 -16.98 -3.42
CA ILE A 548 -8.38 -15.76 -4.07
C ILE A 548 -7.61 -16.20 -5.33
N PRO A 549 -8.09 -15.88 -6.54
CA PRO A 549 -7.64 -16.54 -7.74
C PRO A 549 -6.15 -16.32 -7.96
N SER A 550 -5.40 -17.43 -7.93
CA SER A 550 -4.12 -17.45 -8.63
C SER A 550 -4.41 -17.17 -10.10
N LYS A 551 -3.51 -16.47 -10.80
CA LYS A 551 -3.61 -16.11 -12.24
C LYS A 551 -3.87 -17.29 -13.21
N LYS A 552 -4.04 -18.53 -12.73
CA LYS A 552 -4.41 -19.70 -13.51
C LYS A 552 -5.92 -19.85 -13.78
N GLU A 553 -6.82 -19.48 -12.85
CA GLU A 553 -8.26 -19.74 -13.03
C GLU A 553 -8.94 -18.77 -14.00
N ILE A 554 -8.44 -17.53 -14.10
CA ILE A 554 -8.89 -16.55 -15.12
C ILE A 554 -8.64 -17.07 -16.55
N LYS A 555 -7.74 -18.04 -16.76
CA LYS A 555 -7.50 -18.64 -18.08
C LYS A 555 -8.45 -19.78 -18.44
N GLU A 556 -9.19 -20.35 -17.49
CA GLU A 556 -10.12 -21.45 -17.76
C GLU A 556 -11.54 -20.94 -18.03
N ASP A 557 -12.00 -19.90 -17.32
CA ASP A 557 -13.27 -19.24 -17.63
C ASP A 557 -13.26 -18.55 -19.01
N LEU A 558 -12.11 -18.04 -19.44
CA LEU A 558 -11.92 -17.49 -20.79
C LEU A 558 -11.87 -18.58 -21.89
N LYS A 559 -11.75 -19.87 -21.54
CA LYS A 559 -11.77 -20.97 -22.52
C LYS A 559 -13.16 -21.54 -22.78
N GLU A 560 -14.07 -21.47 -21.81
CA GLU A 560 -15.45 -21.93 -22.03
C GLU A 560 -16.30 -20.94 -22.82
N GLU A 561 -16.10 -19.63 -22.65
CA GLU A 561 -16.76 -18.62 -23.51
C GLU A 561 -16.25 -18.64 -24.97
N ASN A 562 -15.01 -19.05 -25.19
CA ASN A 562 -14.39 -19.08 -26.52
C ASN A 562 -14.79 -20.29 -27.40
N LYS A 563 -15.64 -21.20 -26.92
CA LYS A 563 -16.16 -22.32 -27.73
C LYS A 563 -17.42 -21.99 -28.54
N LYS A 564 -18.09 -20.85 -28.30
CA LYS A 564 -19.30 -20.46 -29.04
C LYS A 564 -19.09 -19.47 -30.19
N SER A 565 -17.86 -19.08 -30.50
CA SER A 565 -17.57 -18.15 -31.60
C SER A 565 -16.31 -18.56 -32.36
N LYS A 566 -16.46 -19.38 -33.39
CA LYS A 566 -15.44 -19.55 -34.43
C LYS A 566 -16.07 -19.43 -35.82
N LYS A 567 -15.94 -18.25 -36.42
CA LYS A 567 -15.55 -18.12 -37.84
C LYS A 567 -15.05 -16.70 -38.16
N LYS A 568 -13.77 -16.68 -38.59
CA LYS A 568 -13.05 -15.69 -39.40
C LYS A 568 -12.47 -14.42 -38.75
N THR A 569 -11.15 -14.56 -38.50
CA THR A 569 -10.00 -13.69 -38.85
C THR A 569 -9.52 -12.55 -37.93
N SER A 570 -8.20 -12.61 -37.71
CA SER A 570 -7.22 -11.68 -37.11
C SER A 570 -7.43 -11.24 -35.67
N SER A 571 -6.44 -11.60 -34.83
CA SER A 571 -6.22 -11.19 -33.45
C SER A 571 -6.26 -9.68 -33.28
N ILE A 572 -7.30 -9.18 -32.63
CA ILE A 572 -7.45 -7.80 -32.16
C ILE A 572 -7.50 -7.88 -30.64
N ASP A 573 -6.57 -7.19 -29.99
CA ASP A 573 -6.54 -6.96 -28.55
C ASP A 573 -7.79 -6.14 -28.15
N LEU A 574 -8.61 -6.68 -27.24
CA LEU A 574 -9.88 -6.08 -26.83
C LEU A 574 -9.69 -4.74 -26.07
N ASP A 575 -8.46 -4.41 -25.68
CA ASP A 575 -8.11 -3.12 -25.06
C ASP A 575 -7.92 -1.97 -26.11
N LEU A 576 -7.87 -2.29 -27.41
CA LEU A 576 -7.77 -1.31 -28.49
C LEU A 576 -9.13 -0.70 -28.91
N GLN A 577 -10.25 -1.23 -28.43
CA GLN A 577 -11.59 -0.67 -28.72
C GLN A 577 -11.99 0.48 -27.78
N ARG A 578 -11.18 0.78 -26.76
CA ARG A 578 -11.41 1.93 -25.87
C ARG A 578 -10.79 3.20 -26.48
N THR A 579 -11.63 4.21 -26.68
CA THR A 579 -11.17 5.54 -27.11
C THR A 579 -10.19 6.13 -26.09
N ALA A 580 -9.24 6.97 -26.53
CA ALA A 580 -8.24 7.60 -25.64
C ALA A 580 -8.86 8.26 -24.40
N ARG A 581 -10.05 8.87 -24.56
CA ARG A 581 -10.88 9.45 -23.48
C ARG A 581 -11.31 8.45 -22.40
N GLN A 582 -11.47 7.16 -22.72
CA GLN A 582 -11.88 6.13 -21.74
C GLN A 582 -10.69 5.59 -20.95
N ARG A 583 -9.45 5.82 -21.41
CA ARG A 583 -8.21 5.54 -20.62
C ARG A 583 -7.85 6.72 -19.70
N ASP A 584 -8.49 7.87 -19.86
CA ASP A 584 -8.24 9.12 -19.12
C ASP A 584 -8.93 9.21 -17.73
N SER A 585 -9.60 8.16 -17.24
CA SER A 585 -10.39 8.27 -16.00
C SER A 585 -9.58 8.31 -14.70
N ILE A 586 -8.25 8.18 -14.73
CA ILE A 586 -7.39 8.61 -13.61
C ILE A 586 -6.86 10.01 -13.92
N THR A 587 -7.77 10.98 -13.87
CA THR A 587 -7.39 12.40 -13.80
C THR A 587 -7.54 12.83 -12.33
N VAL A 588 -6.62 13.65 -11.84
CA VAL A 588 -6.61 14.22 -10.47
C VAL A 588 -7.97 14.86 -10.10
N THR A 589 -8.77 15.23 -11.09
CA THR A 589 -10.17 15.64 -10.98
C THR A 589 -11.09 14.67 -10.23
N THR A 590 -10.74 13.38 -10.12
CA THR A 590 -11.50 12.38 -9.34
C THR A 590 -11.27 12.45 -7.82
N LEU A 591 -10.25 13.19 -7.34
CA LEU A 591 -9.97 13.33 -5.90
C LEU A 591 -11.03 14.17 -5.15
N LYS A 592 -11.75 15.08 -5.84
CA LYS A 592 -12.85 15.86 -5.24
C LYS A 592 -14.13 15.06 -4.99
N GLN A 593 -14.29 13.87 -5.58
CA GLN A 593 -15.47 13.03 -5.34
C GLN A 593 -15.31 12.10 -4.13
N ALA A 594 -14.07 11.72 -3.78
CA ALA A 594 -13.80 10.88 -2.61
C ALA A 594 -13.98 11.63 -1.27
N SER A 595 -13.76 12.95 -1.23
CA SER A 595 -13.99 13.76 -0.02
C SER A 595 -15.48 14.01 0.26
N LYS A 596 -16.32 14.15 -0.77
CA LYS A 596 -17.78 14.34 -0.60
C LYS A 596 -18.52 13.09 -0.09
N LEU A 597 -18.00 11.90 -0.35
CA LEU A 597 -18.59 10.64 0.14
C LEU A 597 -18.36 10.41 1.64
N LYS A 598 -17.34 11.02 2.25
CA LYS A 598 -17.10 10.96 3.71
C LYS A 598 -18.07 11.85 4.51
N ASP A 599 -18.50 12.97 3.94
CA ASP A 599 -19.44 13.89 4.61
C ASP A 599 -20.91 13.41 4.52
N SER A 600 -21.30 12.71 3.45
CA SER A 600 -22.66 12.16 3.32
C SER A 600 -22.95 10.98 4.26
N THR A 601 -21.93 10.28 4.76
CA THR A 601 -22.11 9.17 5.73
C THR A 601 -22.23 9.64 7.18
N LYS A 602 -21.89 10.89 7.50
CA LYS A 602 -22.08 11.47 8.85
C LYS A 602 -23.46 12.11 9.06
N SER A 603 -24.20 12.43 7.99
CA SER A 603 -25.52 13.05 8.08
C SER A 603 -26.69 12.07 8.10
N LEU A 604 -26.45 10.76 8.06
CA LEU A 604 -27.50 9.72 8.03
C LEU A 604 -27.62 8.92 9.34
N SER A 605 -26.91 9.30 10.41
CA SER A 605 -27.03 8.66 11.73
C SER A 605 -27.73 9.52 12.79
N ASN A 606 -28.38 10.63 12.40
CA ASN A 606 -29.26 11.41 13.27
C ASN A 606 -30.57 11.69 12.51
N ASN A 607 -31.47 10.70 12.51
CA ASN A 607 -32.93 10.85 12.52
C ASN A 607 -33.58 9.52 12.85
#